data_AF-A0A1I4I2E7-F1
#
_entry.id   AF-A0A1I4I2E7-F1
#
_cell.length_a   1.000
_cell.length_b   1.000
_cell.length_c   1.000
_cell.angle_alpha   90.00
_cell.angle_beta   90.00
_cell.angle_gamma   90.00
#
_symmetry.space_group_name_H-M   'P 1'
#
loop_
_entity.id
_entity.type
_entity.pdbx_description
1 polymer ?
#
loop_
_entity_poly.entity_id
_entity_poly.type
_entity_poly.pdbx_seq_one_letter_code
_entity_poly.pdbx_strand_id
1 'polypeptide(L)'
;MIEEAADLETYLPLAYRTPKERDYIRFLWEAFNTNAEHGKYQFAFLAYHMLVMSFVYFNIWQIKLIRPGPFETAMVGFSKDVEKNLMAASSPFVFSAVNERSVLRFLKLIQCDNAKIGIYAKLVDERNDTAHANGNIFFNSEGEMTRKVRDVMRTVEEIQRHSAPAIGEGYESFLIASQDPEEREYTDEAQQIEEVLVKKFYMSASDIAFCRDYDIAGLAGEPGFAAIQVLHQKLAEQYPPEEEAEDA
;
A
#
# COMPACT_ATOMS: atom_id res chain seq x y z
N MET A 1 -7.90 -14.21 19.00
CA MET A 1 -7.68 -13.44 17.76
C MET A 1 -6.40 -12.67 17.97
N ILE A 2 -5.51 -12.63 16.97
CA ILE A 2 -4.31 -11.79 17.05
C ILE A 2 -4.76 -10.41 16.56
N GLU A 3 -5.30 -9.61 17.48
CA GLU A 3 -5.97 -8.34 17.19
C GLU A 3 -5.05 -7.38 16.41
N GLU A 4 -3.76 -7.36 16.75
CA GLU A 4 -2.76 -6.49 16.10
C GLU A 4 -2.51 -6.83 14.62
N ALA A 5 -2.99 -7.98 14.14
CA ALA A 5 -2.92 -8.28 12.72
C ALA A 5 -3.87 -7.38 11.91
N ALA A 6 -5.03 -7.03 12.47
CA ALA A 6 -6.05 -6.23 11.78
C ALA A 6 -5.54 -4.82 11.43
N ASP A 7 -4.56 -4.29 12.17
CA ASP A 7 -3.92 -2.99 11.90
C ASP A 7 -3.34 -2.90 10.47
N LEU A 8 -3.03 -4.05 9.83
CA LEU A 8 -2.58 -4.08 8.44
C LEU A 8 -3.66 -3.55 7.46
N GLU A 9 -4.94 -3.68 7.79
CA GLU A 9 -6.04 -3.19 6.95
C GLU A 9 -5.95 -1.68 6.71
N THR A 10 -5.49 -0.92 7.71
CA THR A 10 -5.26 0.54 7.63
C THR A 10 -4.26 0.93 6.53
N TYR A 11 -3.38 0.00 6.14
CA TYR A 11 -2.35 0.21 5.12
C TYR A 11 -2.69 -0.47 3.78
N LEU A 12 -3.77 -1.26 3.72
CA LEU A 12 -4.26 -1.84 2.47
C LEU A 12 -5.21 -0.86 1.76
N PRO A 13 -5.43 -1.02 0.44
CA PRO A 13 -6.26 -0.08 -0.30
C PRO A 13 -7.72 -0.07 0.18
N LEU A 14 -8.29 1.13 0.31
CA LEU A 14 -9.72 1.32 0.59
C LEU A 14 -10.61 0.85 -0.56
N ALA A 15 -10.13 1.06 -1.80
CA ALA A 15 -10.81 0.65 -3.02
C ALA A 15 -9.88 -0.12 -3.95
N TYR A 16 -10.41 -1.18 -4.55
CA TYR A 16 -9.70 -2.01 -5.53
C TYR A 16 -10.24 -1.74 -6.93
N ARG A 17 -9.36 -1.76 -7.93
CA ARG A 17 -9.75 -1.55 -9.32
C ARG A 17 -10.61 -2.68 -9.87
N THR A 18 -10.39 -3.90 -9.38
CA THR A 18 -11.15 -5.07 -9.82
C THR A 18 -11.72 -5.87 -8.64
N PRO A 19 -12.88 -6.52 -8.82
CA PRO A 19 -13.43 -7.44 -7.82
C PRO A 19 -12.45 -8.56 -7.44
N LYS A 20 -11.65 -9.03 -8.40
CA LYS A 20 -10.68 -10.11 -8.21
C LYS A 20 -9.58 -9.73 -7.20
N GLU A 21 -9.11 -8.49 -7.22
CA GLU A 21 -8.09 -8.02 -6.27
C GLU A 21 -8.66 -7.97 -4.85
N ARG A 22 -9.87 -7.42 -4.68
CA ARG A 22 -10.58 -7.44 -3.40
C ARG A 22 -10.83 -8.86 -2.89
N ASP A 23 -11.31 -9.75 -3.77
CA ASP A 23 -11.59 -11.14 -3.41
C ASP A 23 -10.31 -11.90 -3.02
N TYR A 24 -9.17 -11.56 -3.63
CA TYR A 24 -7.87 -12.12 -3.25
C TYR A 24 -7.44 -11.66 -1.85
N ILE A 25 -7.53 -10.36 -1.54
CA ILE A 25 -7.22 -9.85 -0.19
C ILE A 25 -8.13 -10.48 0.87
N ARG A 26 -9.45 -10.55 0.60
CA ARG A 26 -10.40 -11.22 1.50
C ARG A 26 -10.04 -12.69 1.71
N PHE A 27 -9.70 -13.41 0.65
CA PHE A 27 -9.28 -14.80 0.74
C PHE A 27 -8.04 -14.99 1.65
N LEU A 28 -7.07 -14.07 1.56
CA LEU A 28 -5.88 -14.12 2.42
C LEU A 28 -6.23 -13.87 3.89
N TRP A 29 -7.11 -12.91 4.19
CA TRP A 29 -7.61 -12.68 5.55
C TRP A 29 -8.38 -13.88 6.10
N GLU A 30 -9.29 -14.48 5.32
CA GLU A 30 -10.00 -15.70 5.69
C GLU A 30 -9.02 -16.84 6.01
N ALA A 31 -7.97 -17.01 5.19
CA ALA A 31 -6.94 -18.00 5.41
C ALA A 31 -6.12 -17.72 6.68
N PHE A 32 -5.76 -16.46 6.95
CA PHE A 32 -5.09 -16.06 8.18
C PHE A 32 -5.94 -16.38 9.41
N ASN A 33 -7.18 -15.87 9.45
CA ASN A 33 -8.10 -16.01 10.57
C ASN A 33 -8.41 -17.47 10.87
N THR A 34 -8.81 -18.23 9.84
CA THR A 34 -9.14 -19.66 9.99
C THR A 34 -7.95 -20.45 10.54
N ASN A 35 -6.73 -20.20 10.05
CA ASN A 35 -5.55 -20.90 10.55
C ASN A 35 -5.18 -20.47 11.98
N ALA A 36 -5.29 -19.19 12.32
CA ALA A 36 -5.03 -18.70 13.67
C ALA A 36 -6.02 -19.27 14.69
N GLU A 37 -7.32 -19.27 14.38
CA GLU A 37 -8.38 -19.83 15.23
C GLU A 37 -8.18 -21.32 15.54
N HIS A 38 -7.64 -22.08 14.57
CA HIS A 38 -7.39 -23.52 14.73
C HIS A 38 -5.98 -23.84 15.25
N GLY A 39 -5.22 -22.84 15.72
CA GLY A 39 -3.87 -23.02 16.25
C GLY A 39 -2.82 -23.39 15.19
N LYS A 40 -3.12 -23.21 13.90
CA LYS A 40 -2.24 -23.50 12.77
C LYS A 40 -1.37 -22.28 12.43
N TYR A 41 -0.64 -21.76 13.40
CA TYR A 41 0.03 -20.46 13.30
C TYR A 41 1.06 -20.36 12.17
N GLN A 42 1.75 -21.45 11.84
CA GLN A 42 2.67 -21.45 10.69
C GLN A 42 1.95 -21.16 9.36
N PHE A 43 0.76 -21.71 9.14
CA PHE A 43 -0.04 -21.44 7.96
C PHE A 43 -0.70 -20.06 8.02
N ALA A 44 -1.07 -19.60 9.22
CA ALA A 44 -1.50 -18.21 9.42
C ALA A 44 -0.39 -17.24 9.00
N PHE A 45 0.87 -17.49 9.39
CA PHE A 45 2.00 -16.66 8.97
C PHE A 45 2.19 -16.62 7.45
N LEU A 46 2.02 -17.73 6.74
CA LEU A 46 2.09 -17.73 5.28
C LEU A 46 1.02 -16.84 4.64
N ALA A 47 -0.21 -16.88 5.15
CA ALA A 47 -1.30 -16.01 4.69
C ALA A 47 -1.00 -14.53 5.01
N TYR A 48 -0.51 -14.26 6.23
CA TYR A 48 -0.15 -12.91 6.66
C TYR A 48 0.99 -12.32 5.82
N HIS A 49 2.01 -13.12 5.50
CA HIS A 49 3.09 -12.69 4.61
C HIS A 49 2.58 -12.29 3.23
N MET A 50 1.61 -13.02 2.67
CA MET A 50 1.01 -12.65 1.38
C MET A 50 0.22 -11.33 1.45
N LEU A 51 -0.44 -11.03 2.57
CA LEU A 51 -1.06 -9.73 2.80
C LEU A 51 -0.02 -8.61 2.82
N VAL A 52 1.11 -8.82 3.53
CA VAL A 52 2.21 -7.85 3.62
C VAL A 52 2.87 -7.63 2.26
N MET A 53 3.08 -8.69 1.47
CA MET A 53 3.59 -8.54 0.11
C MET A 53 2.60 -7.79 -0.79
N SER A 54 1.29 -7.96 -0.57
CA SER A 54 0.27 -7.17 -1.28
C SER A 54 0.40 -5.68 -0.94
N PHE A 55 0.53 -5.33 0.35
CA PHE A 55 0.85 -3.97 0.78
C PHE A 55 2.09 -3.40 0.06
N VAL A 56 3.20 -4.15 0.04
CA VAL A 56 4.43 -3.74 -0.67
C VAL A 56 4.17 -3.50 -2.15
N TYR A 57 3.39 -4.36 -2.82
CA TYR A 57 3.05 -4.19 -4.23
C TYR A 57 2.21 -2.95 -4.50
N PHE A 58 1.22 -2.64 -3.64
CA PHE A 58 0.44 -1.41 -3.75
C PHE A 58 1.32 -0.17 -3.55
N ASN A 59 2.26 -0.22 -2.61
CA ASN A 59 3.21 0.87 -2.39
C ASN A 59 4.12 1.12 -3.60
N ILE A 60 4.65 0.05 -4.20
CA ILE A 60 5.46 0.15 -5.43
C ILE A 60 4.61 0.66 -6.60
N TRP A 61 3.34 0.28 -6.66
CA TRP A 61 2.41 0.79 -7.65
C TRP A 61 2.17 2.30 -7.50
N GLN A 62 1.98 2.80 -6.28
CA GLN A 62 1.90 4.24 -5.99
C GLN A 62 3.15 4.96 -6.50
N ILE A 63 4.35 4.43 -6.20
CA ILE A 63 5.62 4.98 -6.69
C ILE A 63 5.64 5.02 -8.22
N LYS A 64 5.21 3.95 -8.90
CA LYS A 64 5.14 3.89 -10.37
C LYS A 64 4.27 5.00 -10.96
N LEU A 65 3.14 5.31 -10.31
CA LEU A 65 2.22 6.35 -10.79
C LEU A 65 2.70 7.77 -10.47
N ILE A 66 3.23 7.98 -9.27
CA ILE A 66 3.61 9.30 -8.76
C ILE A 66 4.99 9.73 -9.32
N ARG A 67 5.93 8.80 -9.40
CA ARG A 67 7.32 9.05 -9.82
C ARG A 67 7.69 8.19 -11.03
N PRO A 68 7.04 8.38 -12.20
CA PRO A 68 7.25 7.51 -13.36
C PRO A 68 8.69 7.53 -13.88
N GLY A 69 9.36 8.70 -13.91
CA GLY A 69 10.75 8.81 -14.35
C GLY A 69 11.75 8.07 -13.44
N PRO A 70 11.73 8.31 -12.11
CA PRO A 70 12.52 7.53 -11.17
C PRO A 70 12.21 6.02 -11.22
N PHE A 71 10.94 5.65 -11.39
CA PHE A 71 10.53 4.25 -11.54
C PHE A 71 11.11 3.60 -12.80
N GLU A 72 11.03 4.28 -13.95
CA GLU A 72 11.65 3.84 -15.21
C GLU A 72 13.17 3.70 -15.06
N THR A 73 13.83 4.65 -14.41
CA THR A 73 15.27 4.57 -14.14
C THR A 73 15.62 3.38 -13.24
N ALA A 74 14.74 3.02 -12.30
CA ALA A 74 14.93 1.85 -11.44
C ALA A 74 14.80 0.52 -12.20
N MET A 75 14.27 0.51 -13.44
CA MET A 75 14.27 -0.68 -14.30
C MET A 75 15.67 -1.04 -14.80
N VAL A 76 16.63 -0.12 -14.76
CA VAL A 76 18.00 -0.36 -15.25
C VAL A 76 18.63 -1.53 -14.49
N GLY A 77 18.92 -2.61 -15.21
CA GLY A 77 19.50 -3.84 -14.67
C GLY A 77 18.53 -5.00 -14.53
N PHE A 78 17.23 -4.81 -14.78
CA PHE A 78 16.31 -5.92 -15.04
C PHE A 78 16.49 -6.46 -16.46
N SER A 79 16.05 -7.69 -16.72
CA SER A 79 16.02 -8.22 -18.09
C SER A 79 14.97 -7.48 -18.92
N LYS A 80 15.17 -7.41 -20.24
CA LYS A 80 14.24 -6.72 -21.17
C LYS A 80 12.79 -7.19 -21.02
N ASP A 81 12.58 -8.49 -20.81
CA ASP A 81 11.24 -9.05 -20.65
C ASP A 81 10.59 -8.62 -19.33
N VAL A 82 11.37 -8.60 -18.24
CA VAL A 82 10.87 -8.14 -16.93
C VAL A 82 10.57 -6.65 -16.98
N GLU A 83 11.47 -5.83 -17.51
CA GLU A 83 11.27 -4.40 -17.71
C GLU A 83 9.98 -4.13 -18.51
N LYS A 84 9.83 -4.76 -19.68
CA LYS A 84 8.63 -4.62 -20.51
C LYS A 84 7.36 -4.99 -19.74
N ASN A 85 7.37 -6.09 -18.99
CA ASN A 85 6.21 -6.55 -18.23
C ASN A 85 5.85 -5.59 -17.09
N LEU A 86 6.85 -5.08 -16.35
CA LEU A 86 6.62 -4.14 -15.25
C LEU A 86 6.14 -2.77 -15.74
N MET A 87 6.71 -2.26 -16.85
CA MET A 87 6.30 -0.98 -17.43
C MET A 87 4.87 -1.05 -17.99
N ALA A 88 4.51 -2.16 -18.63
CA ALA A 88 3.16 -2.41 -19.15
C ALA A 88 2.16 -2.93 -18.09
N ALA A 89 2.55 -3.04 -16.82
CA ALA A 89 1.70 -3.59 -15.79
C ALA A 89 0.42 -2.75 -15.59
N SER A 90 -0.73 -3.44 -15.56
CA SER A 90 -2.06 -2.88 -15.29
C SER A 90 -2.60 -3.18 -13.88
N SER A 91 -1.90 -4.05 -13.13
CA SER A 91 -2.22 -4.40 -11.75
C SER A 91 -0.94 -4.51 -10.90
N PRO A 92 -0.98 -4.14 -9.61
CA PRO A 92 0.15 -4.30 -8.68
C PRO A 92 0.65 -5.75 -8.57
N PHE A 93 -0.22 -6.73 -8.74
CA PHE A 93 0.15 -8.14 -8.59
C PHE A 93 1.11 -8.65 -9.69
N VAL A 94 1.34 -7.88 -10.77
CA VAL A 94 2.37 -8.19 -11.76
C VAL A 94 3.77 -8.19 -11.13
N PHE A 95 3.99 -7.44 -10.03
CA PHE A 95 5.27 -7.44 -9.31
C PHE A 95 5.64 -8.82 -8.73
N SER A 96 4.68 -9.72 -8.53
CA SER A 96 4.96 -11.11 -8.11
C SER A 96 5.80 -11.92 -9.12
N ALA A 97 5.88 -11.48 -10.39
CA ALA A 97 6.74 -12.10 -11.39
C ALA A 97 8.24 -11.86 -11.10
N VAL A 98 8.56 -10.90 -10.23
CA VAL A 98 9.91 -10.62 -9.75
C VAL A 98 10.07 -11.25 -8.38
N ASN A 99 11.24 -11.83 -8.12
CA ASN A 99 11.57 -12.39 -6.80
C ASN A 99 11.33 -11.34 -5.70
N GLU A 100 10.68 -11.72 -4.60
CA GLU A 100 10.26 -10.79 -3.54
C GLU A 100 11.42 -9.96 -2.97
N ARG A 101 12.60 -10.56 -2.76
CA ARG A 101 13.78 -9.80 -2.31
C ARG A 101 14.20 -8.74 -3.33
N SER A 102 14.09 -9.05 -4.61
CA SER A 102 14.42 -8.13 -5.70
C SER A 102 13.37 -7.01 -5.82
N VAL A 103 12.08 -7.32 -5.63
CA VAL A 103 11.00 -6.33 -5.58
C VAL A 103 11.26 -5.26 -4.53
N LEU A 104 11.71 -5.64 -3.33
CA LEU A 104 11.97 -4.69 -2.24
C LEU A 104 12.99 -3.60 -2.59
N ARG A 105 13.80 -3.79 -3.65
CA ARG A 105 14.73 -2.76 -4.13
C ARG A 105 14.01 -1.51 -4.66
N PHE A 106 12.74 -1.60 -5.07
CA PHE A 106 11.95 -0.43 -5.44
C PHE A 106 11.73 0.54 -4.29
N LEU A 107 11.79 0.07 -3.04
CA LEU A 107 11.65 0.93 -1.86
C LEU A 107 12.80 1.94 -1.72
N LYS A 108 13.90 1.79 -2.48
CA LYS A 108 14.91 2.85 -2.61
C LYS A 108 14.35 4.16 -3.15
N LEU A 109 13.29 4.08 -3.96
CA LEU A 109 12.62 5.24 -4.54
C LEU A 109 11.88 6.07 -3.49
N ILE A 110 11.66 5.53 -2.29
CA ILE A 110 11.13 6.21 -1.11
C ILE A 110 12.17 6.32 0.01
N GLN A 111 13.46 6.29 -0.35
CA GLN A 111 14.59 6.48 0.56
C GLN A 111 14.79 5.36 1.61
N CYS A 112 14.25 4.16 1.38
CA CYS A 112 14.67 2.99 2.14
C CYS A 112 16.08 2.57 1.70
N ASP A 113 17.06 2.72 2.59
CA ASP A 113 18.44 2.33 2.35
C ASP A 113 18.64 0.80 2.27
N ASN A 114 19.85 0.36 1.93
CA ASN A 114 20.15 -1.08 1.83
C ASN A 114 20.01 -1.82 3.16
N ALA A 115 20.20 -1.16 4.31
CA ALA A 115 20.06 -1.79 5.62
C ALA A 115 18.58 -2.07 5.91
N LYS A 116 17.69 -1.11 5.66
CA LYS A 116 16.23 -1.29 5.77
C LYS A 116 15.72 -2.37 4.83
N ILE A 117 16.12 -2.32 3.56
CA ILE A 117 15.76 -3.37 2.58
C ILE A 117 16.27 -4.74 3.04
N GLY A 118 17.47 -4.80 3.62
CA GLY A 118 18.01 -6.03 4.21
C GLY A 118 17.19 -6.56 5.39
N ILE A 119 16.62 -5.69 6.22
CA ILE A 119 15.69 -6.07 7.30
C ILE A 119 14.41 -6.64 6.70
N TYR A 120 13.82 -5.96 5.71
CA TYR A 120 12.56 -6.40 5.09
C TYR A 120 12.73 -7.73 4.33
N ALA A 121 13.88 -7.93 3.69
CA ALA A 121 14.21 -9.18 3.02
C ALA A 121 14.24 -10.38 3.98
N LYS A 122 14.49 -10.18 5.28
CA LYS A 122 14.41 -11.26 6.27
C LYS A 122 12.99 -11.81 6.43
N LEU A 123 11.95 -11.00 6.23
CA LEU A 123 10.56 -11.48 6.26
C LEU A 123 10.31 -12.49 5.13
N VAL A 124 10.86 -12.22 3.94
CA VAL A 124 10.82 -13.15 2.81
C VAL A 124 11.57 -14.44 3.12
N ASP A 125 12.72 -14.34 3.78
CA ASP A 125 13.52 -15.50 4.16
C ASP A 125 12.81 -16.39 5.17
N GLU A 126 12.26 -15.80 6.23
CA GLU A 126 11.49 -16.49 7.24
C GLU A 126 10.25 -17.16 6.62
N ARG A 127 9.58 -16.49 5.69
CA ARG A 127 8.50 -17.12 4.93
C ARG A 127 8.99 -18.33 4.16
N ASN A 128 10.10 -18.23 3.44
CA ASN A 128 10.65 -19.36 2.68
C ASN A 128 10.97 -20.54 3.62
N ASP A 129 11.65 -20.28 4.74
CA ASP A 129 12.01 -21.29 5.73
C ASP A 129 10.78 -22.00 6.32
N THR A 130 9.70 -21.27 6.56
CA THR A 130 8.44 -21.80 7.11
C THR A 130 7.58 -22.55 6.09
N ALA A 131 7.70 -22.22 4.79
CA ALA A 131 6.95 -22.85 3.72
C ALA A 131 7.54 -24.20 3.27
N HIS A 132 8.83 -24.44 3.54
CA HIS A 132 9.50 -25.67 3.15
C HIS A 132 9.10 -26.86 4.04
N ALA A 133 8.88 -28.03 3.41
CA ALA A 133 8.63 -29.29 4.09
C ALA A 133 9.90 -29.86 4.74
N ASN A 134 10.48 -29.12 5.68
CA ASN A 134 11.74 -29.45 6.36
C ASN A 134 11.53 -30.15 7.73
N GLY A 135 10.26 -30.41 8.11
CA GLY A 135 9.90 -31.08 9.35
C GLY A 135 9.86 -30.18 10.59
N ASN A 136 10.14 -28.88 10.44
CA ASN A 136 10.10 -27.92 11.55
C ASN A 136 8.76 -27.17 11.61
N ILE A 137 8.31 -26.90 12.83
CA ILE A 137 7.20 -25.97 13.10
C ILE A 137 7.78 -24.76 13.83
N PHE A 138 7.84 -23.63 13.13
CA PHE A 138 8.49 -22.40 13.65
C PHE A 138 7.55 -21.54 14.50
N PHE A 139 6.25 -21.63 14.24
CA PHE A 139 5.21 -20.94 15.00
C PHE A 139 4.25 -21.98 15.57
N ASN A 140 4.46 -22.33 16.84
CA ASN A 140 3.68 -23.36 17.53
C ASN A 140 2.73 -22.80 18.60
N SER A 141 2.80 -21.49 18.86
CA SER A 141 1.97 -20.81 19.85
C SER A 141 1.46 -19.46 19.37
N GLU A 142 0.32 -19.03 19.91
CA GLU A 142 -0.27 -17.72 19.64
C GLU A 142 0.69 -16.59 19.99
N GLY A 143 1.44 -16.73 21.09
CA GLY A 143 2.40 -15.74 21.53
C GLY A 143 3.58 -15.55 20.58
N GLU A 144 4.06 -16.62 19.93
CA GLU A 144 5.08 -16.51 18.87
C GLU A 144 4.53 -15.80 17.64
N MET A 145 3.32 -16.17 17.22
CA MET A 145 2.67 -15.55 16.07
C MET A 145 2.39 -14.06 16.32
N THR A 146 1.89 -13.70 17.49
CA THR A 146 1.63 -12.32 17.90
C THR A 146 2.90 -11.48 17.87
N ARG A 147 4.02 -12.01 18.42
CA ARG A 147 5.31 -11.32 18.33
C ARG A 147 5.74 -11.10 16.88
N LYS A 148 5.57 -12.12 16.03
CA LYS A 148 5.92 -12.00 14.60
C LYS A 148 5.04 -10.98 13.87
N VAL A 149 3.73 -10.95 14.14
CA VAL A 149 2.82 -9.94 13.60
C VAL A 149 3.29 -8.53 13.98
N ARG A 150 3.62 -8.28 15.25
CA ARG A 150 4.15 -6.98 15.70
C ARG A 150 5.47 -6.62 15.00
N ASP A 151 6.37 -7.57 14.81
CA ASP A 151 7.64 -7.32 14.10
C ASP A 151 7.41 -6.93 12.64
N VAL A 152 6.45 -7.59 11.98
CA VAL A 152 6.02 -7.28 10.62
C VAL A 152 5.35 -5.91 10.56
N MET A 153 4.46 -5.58 11.49
CA MET A 153 3.77 -4.28 11.51
C MET A 153 4.75 -3.11 11.66
N ARG A 154 5.80 -3.24 12.48
CA ARG A 154 6.87 -2.22 12.53
C ARG A 154 7.53 -1.98 11.17
N THR A 155 7.66 -3.03 10.35
CA THR A 155 8.18 -2.91 8.98
C THR A 155 7.19 -2.19 8.07
N VAL A 156 5.90 -2.54 8.16
CA VAL A 156 4.82 -1.89 7.40
C VAL A 156 4.77 -0.39 7.72
N GLU A 157 4.74 -0.03 9.00
CA GLU A 157 4.77 1.35 9.47
C GLU A 157 6.02 2.12 9.00
N GLU A 158 7.19 1.48 9.03
CA GLU A 158 8.43 2.11 8.56
C GLU A 158 8.38 2.37 7.04
N ILE A 159 7.89 1.42 6.25
CA ILE A 159 7.68 1.61 4.80
C ILE A 159 6.69 2.75 4.58
N GLN A 160 5.55 2.75 5.26
CA GLN A 160 4.53 3.78 5.10
C GLN A 160 5.06 5.18 5.43
N ARG A 161 5.85 5.32 6.51
CA ARG A 161 6.51 6.59 6.86
C ARG A 161 7.45 7.08 5.77
N HIS A 162 8.18 6.15 5.15
CA HIS A 162 9.05 6.46 4.01
C HIS A 162 8.27 6.83 2.75
N SER A 163 7.06 6.30 2.57
CA SER A 163 6.19 6.62 1.43
C SER A 163 5.53 7.98 1.53
N ALA A 164 5.35 8.54 2.73
CA ALA A 164 4.63 9.81 2.95
C ALA A 164 5.07 10.97 2.03
N PRO A 165 6.38 11.25 1.79
CA PRO A 165 6.78 12.28 0.84
C PRO A 165 6.29 12.02 -0.60
N ALA A 166 6.32 10.76 -1.06
CA ALA A 166 5.79 10.41 -2.37
C ALA A 166 4.26 10.56 -2.41
N ILE A 167 3.56 10.12 -1.38
CA ILE A 167 2.10 10.30 -1.28
C ILE A 167 1.74 11.79 -1.33
N GLY A 168 2.48 12.66 -0.64
CA GLY A 168 2.32 14.11 -0.71
C GLY A 168 2.49 14.68 -2.12
N GLU A 169 3.56 14.30 -2.83
CA GLU A 169 3.76 14.68 -4.24
C GLU A 169 2.60 14.21 -5.14
N GLY A 170 2.11 13.00 -4.92
CA GLY A 170 0.98 12.43 -5.65
C GLY A 170 -0.31 13.18 -5.38
N TYR A 171 -0.57 13.53 -4.13
CA TYR A 171 -1.76 14.28 -3.73
C TYR A 171 -1.75 15.71 -4.25
N GLU A 172 -0.61 16.41 -4.13
CA GLU A 172 -0.40 17.73 -4.72
C GLU A 172 -0.66 17.69 -6.23
N SER A 173 -0.06 16.73 -6.94
CA SER A 173 -0.25 16.56 -8.38
C SER A 173 -1.72 16.31 -8.74
N PHE A 174 -2.44 15.51 -7.94
CA PHE A 174 -3.87 15.27 -8.12
C PHE A 174 -4.69 16.55 -7.97
N LEU A 175 -4.43 17.35 -6.92
CA LEU A 175 -5.14 18.60 -6.67
C LEU A 175 -4.93 19.60 -7.80
N ILE A 176 -3.68 19.80 -8.23
CA ILE A 176 -3.31 20.71 -9.33
C ILE A 176 -3.93 20.23 -10.65
N ALA A 177 -3.86 18.92 -10.95
CA ALA A 177 -4.46 18.37 -12.17
C ALA A 177 -5.99 18.41 -12.16
N SER A 178 -6.61 18.46 -10.99
CA SER A 178 -8.08 18.50 -10.83
C SER A 178 -8.62 19.91 -10.53
N GLN A 179 -7.79 20.95 -10.63
CA GLN A 179 -8.17 22.31 -10.26
C GLN A 179 -9.19 22.95 -11.21
N ASP A 180 -9.26 22.47 -12.46
CA ASP A 180 -10.25 22.91 -13.45
C ASP A 180 -11.37 21.86 -13.58
N PRO A 181 -12.61 22.14 -13.14
CA PRO A 181 -13.73 21.21 -13.25
C PRO A 181 -14.06 20.76 -14.68
N GLU A 182 -13.75 21.56 -15.70
CA GLU A 182 -14.03 21.23 -17.10
C GLU A 182 -13.05 20.19 -17.67
N GLU A 183 -11.84 20.10 -17.10
CA GLU A 183 -10.77 19.20 -17.53
C GLU A 183 -10.66 17.93 -16.66
N ARG A 184 -11.46 17.81 -15.59
CA ARG A 184 -11.48 16.62 -14.72
C ARG A 184 -11.94 15.37 -15.48
N GLU A 185 -11.47 14.20 -15.02
CA GLU A 185 -12.03 12.92 -15.46
C GLU A 185 -13.51 12.80 -15.01
N TYR A 186 -13.85 13.34 -13.83
CA TYR A 186 -15.20 13.41 -13.30
C TYR A 186 -15.53 14.82 -12.80
N THR A 187 -16.69 15.35 -13.20
CA THR A 187 -17.12 16.69 -12.80
C THR A 187 -17.49 16.79 -11.33
N ASP A 188 -18.06 15.72 -10.76
CA ASP A 188 -18.38 15.60 -9.33
C ASP A 188 -17.12 15.38 -8.50
N GLU A 189 -16.93 16.18 -7.44
CA GLU A 189 -15.75 16.13 -6.59
C GLU A 189 -15.59 14.78 -5.87
N ALA A 190 -16.68 14.21 -5.37
CA ALA A 190 -16.62 12.94 -4.63
C ALA A 190 -16.22 11.79 -5.55
N GLN A 191 -16.76 11.77 -6.77
CA GLN A 191 -16.39 10.78 -7.77
C GLN A 191 -14.95 10.98 -8.28
N GLN A 192 -14.51 12.23 -8.47
CA GLN A 192 -13.13 12.53 -8.84
C GLN A 192 -12.14 12.02 -7.78
N ILE A 193 -12.45 12.24 -6.50
CA ILE A 193 -11.64 11.72 -5.38
C ILE A 193 -11.67 10.19 -5.37
N GLU A 194 -12.84 9.57 -5.40
CA GLU A 194 -12.96 8.10 -5.29
C GLU A 194 -12.26 7.38 -6.45
N GLU A 195 -12.54 7.76 -7.70
CA GLU A 195 -12.05 7.03 -8.87
C GLU A 195 -10.60 7.40 -9.22
N VAL A 196 -10.23 8.69 -9.13
CA VAL A 196 -8.93 9.17 -9.60
C VAL A 196 -7.88 9.24 -8.49
N LEU A 197 -8.23 9.61 -7.26
CA LEU A 197 -7.27 9.59 -6.16
C LEU A 197 -7.26 8.21 -5.49
N VAL A 198 -8.38 7.77 -4.92
CA VAL A 198 -8.44 6.60 -4.04
C VAL A 198 -8.19 5.31 -4.82
N LYS A 199 -9.00 5.02 -5.83
CA LYS A 199 -8.97 3.73 -6.54
C LYS A 199 -7.83 3.62 -7.56
N LYS A 200 -7.48 4.70 -8.26
CA LYS A 200 -6.37 4.69 -9.22
C LYS A 200 -5.02 4.58 -8.49
N PHE A 201 -4.81 5.30 -7.39
CA PHE A 201 -3.55 5.20 -6.64
C PHE A 201 -3.56 4.12 -5.55
N TYR A 202 -4.68 3.39 -5.37
CA TYR A 202 -4.82 2.39 -4.31
C TYR A 202 -4.55 2.99 -2.91
N MET A 203 -5.11 4.18 -2.63
CA MET A 203 -4.92 4.84 -1.35
C MET A 203 -5.50 4.00 -0.21
N SER A 204 -4.71 3.85 0.84
CA SER A 204 -5.10 3.25 2.10
C SER A 204 -5.73 4.26 3.06
N ALA A 205 -6.32 3.80 4.17
CA ALA A 205 -6.81 4.70 5.21
C ALA A 205 -5.67 5.58 5.76
N SER A 206 -4.47 5.02 5.94
CA SER A 206 -3.29 5.77 6.35
C SER A 206 -2.89 6.85 5.34
N ASP A 207 -2.99 6.58 4.02
CA ASP A 207 -2.70 7.57 2.98
C ASP A 207 -3.72 8.71 3.00
N ILE A 208 -5.01 8.38 3.17
CA ILE A 208 -6.08 9.39 3.21
C ILE A 208 -5.98 10.26 4.45
N ALA A 209 -5.66 9.69 5.61
CA ALA A 209 -5.38 10.46 6.82
C ALA A 209 -4.25 11.47 6.58
N PHE A 210 -3.15 11.05 5.93
CA PHE A 210 -2.06 11.94 5.57
C PHE A 210 -2.50 13.05 4.59
N CYS A 211 -3.26 12.71 3.55
CA CYS A 211 -3.74 13.66 2.55
C CYS A 211 -4.73 14.69 3.13
N ARG A 212 -5.59 14.26 4.07
CA ARG A 212 -6.52 15.14 4.79
C ARG A 212 -5.77 16.17 5.63
N ASP A 213 -4.65 15.77 6.24
CA ASP A 213 -3.86 16.65 7.11
C ASP A 213 -2.79 17.44 6.32
N TYR A 214 -2.75 17.30 4.98
CA TYR A 214 -1.77 17.93 4.11
C TYR A 214 -1.97 19.45 4.01
N ASP A 215 -0.90 20.22 4.21
CA ASP A 215 -0.94 21.69 4.11
C ASP A 215 -0.97 22.16 2.65
N ILE A 216 -2.15 22.54 2.18
CA ILE A 216 -2.34 23.08 0.83
C ILE A 216 -1.96 24.57 0.70
N ALA A 217 -1.54 25.27 1.77
CA ALA A 217 -1.22 26.70 1.68
C ALA A 217 -0.09 27.01 0.69
N GLY A 218 0.81 26.05 0.45
CA GLY A 218 1.84 26.14 -0.58
C GLY A 218 1.29 26.27 -2.01
N LEU A 219 0.03 25.88 -2.23
CA LEU A 219 -0.66 25.92 -3.52
C LEU A 219 -1.46 27.21 -3.75
N ALA A 220 -1.38 28.18 -2.85
CA ALA A 220 -2.14 29.44 -2.96
C ALA A 220 -1.84 30.26 -4.22
N GLY A 221 -0.71 29.98 -4.90
CA GLY A 221 -0.34 30.60 -6.17
C GLY A 221 -0.98 29.95 -7.41
N GLU A 222 -1.63 28.80 -7.27
CA GLU A 222 -2.26 28.09 -8.38
C GLU A 222 -3.52 28.84 -8.87
N PRO A 223 -3.75 28.95 -10.20
CA PRO A 223 -4.89 29.66 -10.76
C PRO A 223 -6.26 29.16 -10.24
N GLY A 224 -6.37 27.85 -10.00
CA GLY A 224 -7.56 27.16 -9.51
C GLY A 224 -7.53 26.87 -8.01
N PHE A 225 -6.79 27.63 -7.20
CA PHE A 225 -6.64 27.34 -5.76
C PHE A 225 -7.97 27.20 -5.01
N ALA A 226 -8.99 28.00 -5.36
CA ALA A 226 -10.32 27.86 -4.75
C ALA A 226 -10.94 26.48 -5.00
N ALA A 227 -10.77 25.91 -6.20
CA ALA A 227 -11.24 24.56 -6.52
C ALA A 227 -10.41 23.48 -5.82
N ILE A 228 -9.10 23.72 -5.65
CA ILE A 228 -8.22 22.87 -4.83
C ILE A 228 -8.72 22.81 -3.38
N GLN A 229 -9.08 23.95 -2.79
CA GLN A 229 -9.63 24.00 -1.43
C GLN A 229 -10.93 23.20 -1.32
N VAL A 230 -11.81 23.30 -2.32
CA VAL A 230 -13.06 22.52 -2.37
C VAL A 230 -12.77 21.03 -2.44
N LEU A 231 -11.85 20.58 -3.29
CA LEU A 231 -11.47 19.17 -3.38
C LEU A 231 -10.84 18.65 -2.08
N HIS A 232 -9.95 19.43 -1.47
CA HIS A 232 -9.32 19.06 -0.21
C HIS A 232 -10.32 18.96 0.94
N GLN A 233 -11.25 19.92 1.05
CA GLN A 233 -12.35 19.84 2.00
C GLN A 233 -13.26 18.63 1.72
N LYS A 234 -13.58 18.37 0.45
CA LYS A 234 -14.42 17.23 0.06
C LYS A 234 -13.80 15.89 0.42
N LEU A 235 -12.48 15.76 0.32
CA LEU A 235 -11.75 14.58 0.78
C LEU A 235 -11.99 14.35 2.28
N ALA A 236 -11.86 15.41 3.10
CA ALA A 236 -12.08 15.33 4.54
C ALA A 236 -13.53 14.97 4.90
N GLU A 237 -14.50 15.51 4.16
CA GLU A 237 -15.93 15.19 4.34
C GLU A 237 -16.27 13.74 3.97
N GLN A 238 -15.67 13.21 2.90
CA GLN A 238 -15.94 11.85 2.41
C GLN A 238 -15.20 10.78 3.22
N TYR A 239 -14.06 11.13 3.82
CA TYR A 239 -13.22 10.25 4.61
C TYR A 239 -12.86 10.92 5.96
N PRO A 240 -13.83 11.05 6.88
CA PRO A 240 -13.60 11.65 8.18
C PRO A 240 -12.62 10.81 9.03
N PRO A 241 -12.01 11.39 10.07
CA PRO A 241 -11.24 10.63 11.05
C PRO A 241 -12.08 9.51 11.67
N GLU A 242 -11.45 8.39 12.05
CA GLU A 242 -12.15 7.22 12.62
C GLU A 242 -12.97 7.56 13.87
N GLU A 243 -12.54 8.53 14.69
CA GLU A 243 -13.28 8.99 15.87
C GLU A 243 -14.62 9.69 15.53
N GLU A 244 -14.80 10.20 14.31
CA GLU A 244 -16.03 10.89 13.88
C GLU A 244 -16.97 9.97 13.08
N ALA A 245 -16.50 8.78 12.68
CA ALA A 245 -17.29 7.82 11.91
C ALA A 245 -18.23 6.95 12.77
N GLU A 246 -17.99 6.84 14.09
CA GLU A 246 -18.88 6.13 15.03
C GLU A 246 -20.12 6.95 15.45
N ASP A 247 -20.11 8.27 15.22
CA ASP A 247 -21.16 9.22 15.62
C ASP A 247 -22.07 9.70 14.47
N ALA A 248 -21.89 9.17 13.25
CA ALA A 248 -22.63 9.55 12.03
C ALA A 248 -23.52 8.41 11.48
#